data_AF-A0A1A7R9B5-F1
#
_entry.id   AF-A0A1A7R9B5-F1
#
_cell.length_a   1.000
_cell.length_b   1.000
_cell.length_c   1.000
_cell.angle_alpha   90.00
_cell.angle_beta   90.00
_cell.angle_gamma   90.00
#
_symmetry.space_group_name_H-M   'P 1'
#
loop_
_entity.id
_entity.type
_entity.pdbx_description
1 polymer ?
#
loop_
_entity_poly.entity_id
_entity_poly.type
_entity_poly.pdbx_seq_one_letter_code
_entity_poly.pdbx_strand_id
1 'polypeptide(L)'
;MAKAPEKKNDKSFEEALWDAANKLRGSVESSEYKHIVLSLIFLKFISDTFEKQKQKLIDKGYEKHIDVVQAYTKDNVFYLPVESRWSFIKQNAKQEDIALKIDTALSTIEKTNQSLKGALPDNYFSRLGLTTSKLSALIDVINNIDTLENPEEDTVGRVYEYFLGKFAATEGKGGGEFYTPKSVVNLIAEMLEPYQGKIYDPCCGSGGMFVQSVKFIESHHGNTKDVSIYGQEYTSTTYKLAKMNLAIRGISSNLGEVAADTFFKDQHETLKADFIMANPPFNQKDWRASDELVDDPRWAGYPTPPTGNANYAWILHMISKLSEHGTAGFVLANGSMSTTTSGEGEIRQQIIENDLVDCMIALPGQLFYTTQIPVCLWFISKDKQAKSANSQARGLRNRQGETLFIDARNMGSMISRTTKELSKDDIEVIANTYHAWRGEQDAGGYEAYADKAGYCKSATFDEIKANDYVLTPGRYVGAVEIEDDGILFETKMLELSQTLYIQMQESEKLDAIIRQNLEVLGYGK
;
A
#
# COMPACT_ATOMS: atom_id res chain seq x y z
N MET A 1 -24.36 38.51 -3.48
CA MET A 1 -23.85 37.25 -2.93
C MET A 1 -22.38 37.46 -2.59
N ALA A 2 -22.04 37.48 -1.30
CA ALA A 2 -20.66 37.61 -0.86
C ALA A 2 -19.89 36.34 -1.26
N LYS A 3 -18.74 36.49 -1.93
CA LYS A 3 -17.81 35.39 -2.17
C LYS A 3 -17.44 34.76 -0.83
N ALA A 4 -17.67 33.46 -0.69
CA ALA A 4 -17.13 32.69 0.42
C ALA A 4 -15.60 32.91 0.49
N PRO A 5 -15.02 33.08 1.68
CA PRO A 5 -13.59 33.31 1.81
C PRO A 5 -12.85 32.06 1.32
N GLU A 6 -11.87 32.24 0.43
CA GLU A 6 -10.91 31.19 0.09
C GLU A 6 -10.24 30.71 1.39
N LYS A 7 -10.37 29.41 1.70
CA LYS A 7 -9.58 28.78 2.76
C LYS A 7 -8.11 28.97 2.38
N LYS A 8 -7.37 29.76 3.17
CA LYS A 8 -5.90 29.76 3.13
C LYS A 8 -5.44 28.34 3.43
N ASN A 9 -4.81 27.68 2.45
CA ASN A 9 -4.05 26.46 2.69
C ASN A 9 -2.79 26.84 3.49
N ASP A 10 -2.88 26.83 4.82
CA ASP A 10 -1.69 26.78 5.65
C ASP A 10 -1.03 25.42 5.40
N LYS A 11 0.25 25.44 4.99
CA LYS A 11 1.03 24.22 4.71
C LYS A 11 1.08 23.36 5.96
N SER A 12 0.93 22.04 5.80
CA SER A 12 1.08 21.13 6.92
C SER A 12 2.53 21.15 7.44
N PHE A 13 2.73 20.76 8.70
CA PHE A 13 4.06 20.66 9.29
C PHE A 13 4.97 19.71 8.48
N GLU A 14 4.43 18.58 8.02
CA GLU A 14 5.14 17.60 7.19
C GLU A 14 5.53 18.20 5.83
N GLU A 15 4.68 19.03 5.23
CA GLU A 15 4.97 19.72 3.99
C GLU A 15 6.10 20.74 4.15
N ALA A 16 6.07 21.55 5.22
CA ALA A 16 7.12 22.51 5.51
C ALA A 16 8.48 21.81 5.76
N LEU A 17 8.47 20.70 6.50
CA LEU A 17 9.67 19.89 6.76
C LEU A 17 10.22 19.25 5.46
N TRP A 18 9.33 18.72 4.61
CA TRP A 18 9.71 18.18 3.30
C TRP A 18 10.35 19.24 2.42
N ASP A 19 9.75 20.42 2.31
CA ASP A 19 10.28 21.52 1.51
C ASP A 19 11.67 21.95 1.98
N ALA A 20 11.90 21.98 3.30
CA ALA A 20 13.19 22.29 3.89
C ALA A 20 14.23 21.21 3.57
N ALA A 21 13.91 19.93 3.78
CA ALA A 21 14.80 18.82 3.47
C ALA A 21 15.12 18.74 1.97
N ASN A 22 14.11 18.84 1.10
CA ASN A 22 14.30 18.71 -0.34
C ASN A 22 15.22 19.81 -0.92
N LYS A 23 15.22 21.02 -0.36
CA LYS A 23 16.19 22.08 -0.74
C LYS A 23 17.64 21.70 -0.44
N LEU A 24 17.87 20.82 0.54
CA LEU A 24 19.20 20.40 0.99
C LEU A 24 19.73 19.17 0.25
N ARG A 25 18.90 18.51 -0.57
CA ARG A 25 19.28 17.34 -1.38
C ARG A 25 20.50 17.61 -2.27
N GLY A 26 20.59 18.80 -2.85
CA GLY A 26 21.68 19.14 -3.76
C GLY A 26 21.69 18.29 -5.03
N SER A 27 22.84 17.69 -5.36
CA SER A 27 23.05 16.84 -6.54
C SER A 27 22.71 15.36 -6.31
N VAL A 28 22.30 14.98 -5.09
CA VAL A 28 21.93 13.59 -4.79
C VAL A 28 20.59 13.26 -5.43
N GLU A 29 20.49 12.09 -6.06
CA GLU A 29 19.23 11.61 -6.63
C GLU A 29 18.17 11.35 -5.56
N SER A 30 16.88 11.45 -5.90
CA SER A 30 15.78 11.25 -4.95
C SER A 30 15.80 9.87 -4.31
N SER A 31 16.11 8.85 -5.12
CA SER A 31 16.24 7.44 -4.75
C SER A 31 17.29 7.18 -3.68
N GLU A 32 18.39 7.93 -3.69
CA GLU A 32 19.44 7.82 -2.68
C GLU A 32 19.18 8.75 -1.50
N TYR A 33 18.65 9.95 -1.76
CA TYR A 33 18.41 10.95 -0.73
C TYR A 33 17.39 10.49 0.32
N LYS A 34 16.41 9.65 -0.07
CA LYS A 34 15.39 9.12 0.86
C LYS A 34 15.99 8.43 2.06
N HIS A 35 17.05 7.65 1.85
CA HIS A 35 17.68 6.86 2.90
C HIS A 35 18.36 7.74 3.94
N ILE A 36 18.94 8.85 3.51
CA ILE A 36 19.58 9.82 4.41
C ILE A 36 18.53 10.45 5.31
N VAL A 37 17.50 11.02 4.70
CA VAL A 37 16.48 11.77 5.44
C VAL A 37 15.71 10.85 6.38
N LEU A 38 15.26 9.69 5.90
CA LEU A 38 14.51 8.74 6.72
C LEU A 38 15.36 8.15 7.85
N SER A 39 16.65 7.88 7.64
CA SER A 39 17.53 7.40 8.71
C SER A 39 17.79 8.46 9.78
N LEU A 40 17.89 9.74 9.40
CA LEU A 40 18.03 10.84 10.37
C LEU A 40 16.75 11.09 11.16
N ILE A 41 15.58 11.02 10.52
CA ILE A 41 14.28 11.08 11.20
C ILE A 41 14.16 9.92 12.19
N PHE A 42 14.51 8.71 11.77
CA PHE A 42 14.55 7.53 12.63
C PHE A 42 15.49 7.76 13.82
N LEU A 43 16.72 8.22 13.59
CA LEU A 43 17.72 8.47 14.63
C LEU A 43 17.26 9.53 15.64
N LYS A 44 16.65 10.63 15.17
CA LYS A 44 16.07 11.66 16.04
C LYS A 44 15.01 11.05 16.95
N PHE A 45 14.06 10.32 16.37
CA PHE A 45 12.94 9.75 17.11
C PHE A 45 13.36 8.76 18.19
N ILE A 46 14.21 7.79 17.86
CA ILE A 46 14.67 6.81 18.85
C ILE A 46 15.48 7.50 19.94
N SER A 47 16.20 8.59 19.61
CA SER A 47 16.95 9.39 20.58
C SER A 47 16.06 10.11 21.57
N ASP A 48 14.99 10.75 21.11
CA ASP A 48 14.06 11.45 22.01
C ASP A 48 13.28 10.46 22.87
N THR A 49 12.88 9.32 22.29
CA THR A 49 12.20 8.24 23.02
C THR A 49 13.10 7.66 24.10
N PHE A 50 14.38 7.45 23.78
CA PHE A 50 15.40 7.03 24.74
C PHE A 50 15.57 8.04 25.87
N GLU A 51 15.75 9.33 25.59
CA GLU A 51 15.94 10.35 26.64
C GLU A 51 14.70 10.49 27.52
N LYS A 52 13.48 10.41 26.95
CA LYS A 52 12.23 10.38 27.72
C LYS A 52 12.17 9.17 28.66
N GLN A 53 12.53 7.99 28.18
CA GLN A 53 12.55 6.78 28.99
C GLN A 53 13.64 6.83 30.07
N LYS A 54 14.82 7.34 29.74
CA LYS A 54 15.92 7.56 30.69
C LYS A 54 15.49 8.51 31.81
N GLN A 55 14.84 9.63 31.47
CA GLN A 55 14.32 10.56 32.47
C GLN A 55 13.28 9.88 33.38
N LYS A 56 12.35 9.10 32.80
CA LYS A 56 11.39 8.30 33.59
C LYS A 56 12.07 7.31 34.55
N LEU A 57 13.20 6.72 34.17
CA LEU A 57 13.96 5.82 35.04
C LEU A 57 14.60 6.60 36.20
N ILE A 58 15.17 7.78 35.91
CA ILE A 58 15.75 8.67 36.93
C ILE A 58 14.67 9.13 37.92
N ASP A 59 13.53 9.61 37.42
CA ASP A 59 12.44 10.11 38.26
C ASP A 59 11.87 9.04 39.21
N LYS A 60 12.03 7.75 38.85
CA LYS A 60 11.62 6.58 39.65
C LYS A 60 12.72 6.08 40.60
N GLY A 61 13.90 6.73 40.65
CA GLY A 61 15.04 6.31 41.49
C GLY A 61 15.78 5.09 40.95
N TYR A 62 15.74 4.85 39.64
CA TYR A 62 16.44 3.76 38.97
C TYR A 62 17.71 4.23 38.24
N GLU A 63 18.43 5.22 38.77
CA GLU A 63 19.61 5.83 38.13
C GLU A 63 20.70 4.80 37.78
N LYS A 64 20.84 3.73 38.58
CA LYS A 64 21.79 2.64 38.32
C LYS A 64 21.43 1.77 37.11
N HIS A 65 20.22 1.91 36.58
CA HIS A 65 19.71 1.13 35.45
C HIS A 65 19.70 1.91 34.13
N ILE A 66 20.15 3.17 34.12
CA ILE A 66 20.12 4.01 32.91
C ILE A 66 21.04 3.50 31.80
N ASP A 67 22.07 2.71 32.14
CA ASP A 67 23.00 2.09 31.19
C ASP A 67 22.69 0.60 30.96
N VAL A 68 21.53 0.10 31.43
CA VAL A 68 21.10 -1.29 31.28
C VAL A 68 20.11 -1.39 30.12
N VAL A 69 20.49 -2.10 29.05
CA VAL A 69 19.67 -2.27 27.83
C VAL A 69 18.25 -2.77 28.14
N GLN A 70 18.12 -3.75 29.03
CA GLN A 70 16.84 -4.36 29.41
C GLN A 70 15.88 -3.38 30.12
N ALA A 71 16.39 -2.29 30.70
CA ALA A 71 15.55 -1.26 31.32
C ALA A 71 14.74 -0.47 30.28
N TYR A 72 15.15 -0.51 29.01
CA TYR A 72 14.50 0.18 27.89
C TYR A 72 13.68 -0.80 27.04
N THR A 73 14.25 -1.95 26.69
CA THR A 73 13.62 -2.88 25.75
C THR A 73 12.31 -3.47 26.27
N LYS A 74 12.14 -3.59 27.60
CA LYS A 74 10.87 -4.04 28.22
C LYS A 74 9.67 -3.15 27.87
N ASP A 75 9.93 -1.87 27.58
CA ASP A 75 8.92 -0.86 27.24
C ASP A 75 8.98 -0.52 25.74
N ASN A 76 9.54 -1.40 24.90
CA ASN A 76 9.76 -1.21 23.47
C ASN A 76 10.61 0.02 23.11
N VAL A 77 11.52 0.44 24.00
CA VAL A 77 12.46 1.54 23.76
C VAL A 77 13.85 0.98 23.43
N PHE A 78 14.47 1.49 22.38
CA PHE A 78 15.84 1.14 22.02
C PHE A 78 16.85 1.81 22.95
N TYR A 79 17.86 1.05 23.37
CA TYR A 79 18.97 1.62 24.14
C TYR A 79 19.98 2.27 23.20
N LEU A 80 20.43 3.49 23.54
CA LEU A 80 21.37 4.26 22.73
C LEU A 80 22.64 4.62 23.52
N PRO A 81 23.81 4.11 23.09
CA PRO A 81 25.11 4.62 23.53
C PRO A 81 25.27 6.12 23.27
N VAL A 82 26.16 6.78 24.00
CA VAL A 82 26.30 8.25 23.99
C VAL A 82 26.57 8.78 22.58
N GLU A 83 27.45 8.11 21.85
CA GLU A 83 27.83 8.41 20.46
C GLU A 83 26.70 8.21 19.44
N SER A 84 25.67 7.46 19.82
CA SER A 84 24.49 7.17 18.98
C SER A 84 23.29 8.06 19.30
N ARG A 85 23.41 9.00 20.24
CA ARG A 85 22.33 9.92 20.61
C ARG A 85 22.29 11.13 19.70
N TRP A 86 21.10 11.64 19.41
CA TRP A 86 20.92 12.85 18.60
C TRP A 86 21.71 14.05 19.11
N SER A 87 21.82 14.22 20.43
CA SER A 87 22.60 15.30 21.06
C SER A 87 24.07 15.26 20.65
N PHE A 88 24.67 14.08 20.57
CA PHE A 88 26.05 13.90 20.10
C PHE A 88 26.18 14.25 18.61
N ILE A 89 25.28 13.75 17.77
CA ILE A 89 25.28 14.06 16.33
C ILE A 89 25.15 15.56 16.09
N LYS A 90 24.23 16.22 16.78
CA LYS A 90 24.02 17.66 16.70
C LYS A 90 25.25 18.47 17.13
N GLN A 91 25.87 18.10 18.25
CA GLN A 91 27.07 18.78 18.74
C GLN A 91 28.24 18.70 17.74
N ASN A 92 28.31 17.61 16.98
CA ASN A 92 29.37 17.36 16.00
C ASN A 92 28.96 17.69 14.55
N ALA A 93 27.77 18.25 14.32
CA ALA A 93 27.17 18.42 12.99
C ALA A 93 28.04 19.23 11.99
N LYS A 94 28.90 20.11 12.49
CA LYS A 94 29.79 20.98 11.70
C LYS A 94 31.16 20.38 11.42
N GLN A 95 31.47 19.18 11.91
CA GLN A 95 32.76 18.54 11.75
C GLN A 95 32.85 17.81 10.42
N GLU A 96 34.05 17.75 9.82
CA GLU A 96 34.24 17.17 8.48
C GLU A 96 33.88 15.67 8.42
N ASP A 97 34.05 14.96 9.53
CA ASP A 97 33.77 13.53 9.69
C ASP A 97 32.33 13.21 10.15
N ILE A 98 31.40 14.18 10.08
CA ILE A 98 30.01 14.00 10.52
C ILE A 98 29.31 12.81 9.84
N ALA A 99 29.57 12.56 8.56
CA ALA A 99 28.99 11.42 7.85
C ALA A 99 29.42 10.08 8.46
N LEU A 100 30.71 9.95 8.80
CA LEU A 100 31.27 8.78 9.47
C LEU A 100 30.69 8.60 10.89
N LYS A 101 30.46 9.71 11.61
CA LYS A 101 29.83 9.66 12.93
C LYS A 101 28.39 9.14 12.87
N ILE A 102 27.63 9.55 11.86
CA ILE A 102 26.25 9.06 11.67
C ILE A 102 26.26 7.57 11.29
N ASP A 103 27.11 7.17 10.34
CA ASP A 103 27.26 5.75 9.98
C ASP A 103 27.66 4.89 11.19
N THR A 104 28.60 5.38 12.02
CA THR A 104 29.04 4.72 13.25
C THR A 104 27.90 4.63 14.26
N ALA A 105 27.15 5.72 14.47
CA ALA A 105 26.01 5.75 15.36
C ALA A 105 24.95 4.70 14.98
N LEU A 106 24.57 4.63 13.70
CA LEU A 106 23.59 3.67 13.19
C LEU A 106 24.11 2.22 13.33
N SER A 107 25.37 1.95 12.97
CA SER A 107 25.98 0.62 13.15
C SER A 107 25.98 0.18 14.62
N THR A 108 26.31 1.10 15.54
CA THR A 108 26.31 0.81 16.98
C THR A 108 24.90 0.55 17.52
N ILE A 109 23.89 1.29 17.05
CA ILE A 109 22.48 1.08 17.42
C ILE A 109 22.03 -0.32 17.03
N GLU A 110 22.33 -0.73 15.79
CA GLU A 110 21.98 -2.04 15.27
C GLU A 110 22.63 -3.17 16.08
N LYS A 111 23.92 -3.05 16.42
CA LYS A 111 24.64 -4.04 17.23
C LYS A 111 24.08 -4.14 18.66
N THR A 112 23.62 -3.03 19.21
CA THR A 112 23.14 -2.97 20.60
C THR A 112 21.69 -3.44 20.74
N ASN A 113 20.89 -3.31 19.68
CA ASN A 113 19.46 -3.62 19.70
C ASN A 113 19.15 -4.75 18.72
N GLN A 114 19.04 -5.98 19.22
CA GLN A 114 18.84 -7.19 18.40
C GLN A 114 17.65 -7.08 17.43
N SER A 115 16.56 -6.42 17.82
CA SER A 115 15.37 -6.20 16.99
C SER A 115 15.62 -5.32 15.76
N LEU A 116 16.69 -4.52 15.76
CA LEU A 116 17.09 -3.67 14.63
C LEU A 116 18.13 -4.35 13.72
N LYS A 117 18.54 -5.58 13.99
CA LYS A 117 19.52 -6.30 13.15
C LYS A 117 19.08 -6.31 11.69
N GLY A 118 19.92 -5.81 10.79
CA GLY A 118 19.67 -5.66 9.36
C GLY A 118 18.71 -4.53 8.96
N ALA A 119 18.29 -3.67 9.90
CA ALA A 119 17.35 -2.58 9.64
C ALA A 119 18.02 -1.29 9.19
N LEU A 120 19.25 -1.01 9.65
CA LEU A 120 19.89 0.29 9.43
C LEU A 120 20.83 0.26 8.21
N PRO A 121 20.99 1.39 7.49
CA PRO A 121 21.98 1.49 6.42
C PRO A 121 23.40 1.36 6.99
N ASP A 122 24.28 0.67 6.25
CA ASP A 122 25.70 0.50 6.64
C ASP A 122 26.60 1.29 5.68
N ASN A 123 27.44 2.17 6.23
CA ASN A 123 28.37 3.03 5.50
C ASN A 123 27.70 3.83 4.36
N TYR A 124 26.50 4.34 4.60
CA TYR A 124 25.67 4.95 3.57
C TYR A 124 25.94 6.45 3.44
N PHE A 125 26.04 7.16 4.56
CA PHE A 125 26.24 8.62 4.58
C PHE A 125 27.61 9.00 4.00
N SER A 126 28.64 8.22 4.31
CA SER A 126 30.01 8.46 3.85
C SER A 126 30.20 8.26 2.34
N ARG A 127 29.31 7.52 1.67
CA ARG A 127 29.43 7.19 0.23
C ARG A 127 28.77 8.20 -0.70
N LEU A 128 27.78 8.96 -0.24
CA LEU A 128 26.92 9.79 -1.10
C LEU A 128 27.49 11.16 -1.43
N GLY A 129 28.61 11.54 -0.80
CA GLY A 129 29.31 12.78 -1.10
C GLY A 129 28.52 14.06 -0.76
N LEU A 130 27.56 13.99 0.16
CA LEU A 130 26.90 15.18 0.68
C LEU A 130 27.90 16.04 1.44
N THR A 131 27.93 17.33 1.11
CA THR A 131 28.81 18.27 1.78
C THR A 131 28.43 18.39 3.26
N THR A 132 29.42 18.54 4.13
CA THR A 132 29.23 18.76 5.57
C THR A 132 28.23 19.88 5.85
N SER A 133 28.26 20.96 5.05
CA SER A 133 27.31 22.07 5.16
C SER A 133 25.84 21.67 4.95
N LYS A 134 25.56 20.82 3.95
CA LYS A 134 24.20 20.34 3.66
C LYS A 134 23.72 19.36 4.71
N LEU A 135 24.60 18.46 5.15
CA LEU A 135 24.28 17.50 6.19
C LEU A 135 24.03 18.18 7.54
N SER A 136 24.84 19.18 7.92
CA SER A 136 24.61 20.02 9.10
C SER A 136 23.27 20.75 9.01
N ALA A 137 22.95 21.37 7.87
CA ALA A 137 21.67 22.05 7.69
C ALA A 137 20.49 21.07 7.78
N LEU A 138 20.66 19.84 7.28
CA LEU A 138 19.62 18.81 7.36
C LEU A 138 19.41 18.33 8.79
N ILE A 139 20.48 18.17 9.56
CA ILE A 139 20.42 17.89 11.00
C ILE A 139 19.67 19.03 11.72
N ASP A 140 19.95 20.29 11.40
CA ASP A 140 19.25 21.43 12.01
C ASP A 140 17.75 21.45 11.66
N VAL A 141 17.39 21.13 10.42
CA VAL A 141 15.98 20.99 9.98
C VAL A 141 15.28 19.88 10.77
N ILE A 142 15.86 18.68 10.85
CA ILE A 142 15.28 17.53 11.54
C ILE A 142 15.25 17.74 13.06
N ASN A 143 16.18 18.50 13.61
CA ASN A 143 16.20 18.83 15.03
C ASN A 143 14.96 19.62 15.48
N ASN A 144 14.32 20.36 14.58
CA ASN A 144 13.13 21.16 14.88
C ASN A 144 11.84 20.32 14.89
N ILE A 145 11.92 19.02 14.61
CA ILE A 145 10.80 18.11 14.80
C ILE A 145 10.62 17.91 16.30
N ASP A 146 9.49 18.39 16.83
CA ASP A 146 9.04 17.99 18.15
C ASP A 146 8.41 16.59 18.05
N THR A 147 9.19 15.59 18.44
CA THR A 147 8.78 14.19 18.38
C THR A 147 7.95 13.77 19.58
N LEU A 148 7.81 14.64 20.59
CA LEU A 148 7.16 14.32 21.87
C LEU A 148 5.92 15.18 22.17
N GLU A 149 5.63 16.20 21.34
CA GLU A 149 4.56 17.17 21.55
C GLU A 149 3.19 16.52 21.82
N ASN A 150 2.79 15.57 20.96
CA ASN A 150 1.54 14.82 21.11
C ASN A 150 1.83 13.32 21.08
N PRO A 151 2.07 12.68 22.23
CA PRO A 151 2.32 11.23 22.28
C PRO A 151 1.14 10.38 21.79
N GLU A 152 -0.08 10.93 21.83
CA GLU A 152 -1.29 10.29 21.32
C GLU A 152 -1.42 10.39 19.79
N GLU A 153 -0.76 11.37 19.17
CA GLU A 153 -0.68 11.47 17.72
C GLU A 153 0.70 10.97 17.26
N ASP A 154 0.74 9.84 16.53
CA ASP A 154 1.94 9.25 15.90
C ASP A 154 2.67 10.26 14.96
N THR A 155 3.29 11.29 15.52
CA THR A 155 3.73 12.49 14.79
C THR A 155 4.95 12.17 13.95
N VAL A 156 5.89 11.43 14.52
CA VAL A 156 7.05 10.93 13.76
C VAL A 156 6.63 9.92 12.72
N GLY A 157 5.74 8.98 13.03
CA GLY A 157 5.26 8.05 12.02
C GLY A 157 4.54 8.76 10.88
N ARG A 158 3.71 9.77 11.15
CA ARG A 158 3.09 10.63 10.13
C ARG A 158 4.13 11.30 9.24
N VAL A 159 5.15 11.92 9.84
CA VAL A 159 6.27 12.52 9.08
C VAL A 159 6.99 11.47 8.24
N TYR A 160 7.30 10.31 8.80
CA TYR A 160 8.02 9.24 8.11
C TYR A 160 7.20 8.69 6.93
N GLU A 161 5.91 8.46 7.13
CA GLU A 161 4.96 8.00 6.10
C GLU A 161 4.77 9.06 5.00
N TYR A 162 4.66 10.33 5.39
CA TYR A 162 4.59 11.44 4.43
C TYR A 162 5.84 11.52 3.55
N PHE A 163 7.03 11.40 4.14
CA PHE A 163 8.28 11.40 3.38
C PHE A 163 8.37 10.19 2.46
N LEU A 164 8.02 8.98 2.93
CA LEU A 164 7.95 7.78 2.08
C LEU A 164 7.03 8.01 0.87
N GLY A 165 5.83 8.55 1.08
CA GLY A 165 4.89 8.86 0.00
C GLY A 165 5.42 9.91 -0.98
N LYS A 166 6.08 10.97 -0.49
CA LYS A 166 6.69 12.00 -1.35
C LYS A 166 7.87 11.48 -2.16
N PHE A 167 8.72 10.64 -1.57
CA PHE A 167 9.81 9.99 -2.30
C PHE A 167 9.26 9.06 -3.39
N ALA A 168 8.24 8.25 -3.05
CA ALA A 168 7.57 7.39 -4.03
C ALA A 168 6.96 8.19 -5.21
N ALA A 169 6.32 9.33 -4.92
CA ALA A 169 5.77 10.20 -5.95
C ALA A 169 6.84 10.88 -6.83
N THR A 170 8.03 11.12 -6.29
CA THR A 170 9.13 11.80 -7.01
C THR A 170 9.97 10.84 -7.86
N GLU A 171 10.08 9.57 -7.44
CA GLU A 171 10.93 8.58 -8.12
C GLU A 171 10.42 8.17 -9.51
N GLY A 172 9.14 8.36 -9.82
CA GLY A 172 8.60 8.12 -11.16
C GLY A 172 8.69 6.66 -11.62
N LYS A 173 8.13 6.38 -12.80
CA LYS A 173 7.71 5.05 -13.33
C LYS A 173 8.61 3.86 -12.93
N GLY A 174 8.09 2.97 -12.07
CA GLY A 174 8.79 1.73 -11.72
C GLY A 174 8.14 0.80 -10.70
N GLY A 175 6.85 0.92 -10.40
CA GLY A 175 6.14 -0.08 -9.58
C GLY A 175 5.37 0.54 -8.42
N GLY A 176 4.07 0.28 -8.36
CA GLY A 176 3.26 0.54 -7.16
C GLY A 176 3.72 -0.25 -5.93
N GLU A 177 4.73 -1.12 -6.10
CA GLU A 177 5.36 -2.02 -5.14
C GLU A 177 6.01 -1.30 -3.95
N PHE A 178 6.59 -0.12 -4.19
CA PHE A 178 7.37 0.57 -3.14
C PHE A 178 6.47 1.22 -2.07
N TYR A 179 5.32 1.76 -2.50
CA TYR A 179 4.40 2.48 -1.64
C TYR A 179 2.97 2.40 -2.17
N THR A 180 2.09 1.83 -1.36
CA THR A 180 0.65 1.76 -1.62
C THR A 180 -0.04 3.00 -1.03
N PRO A 181 -0.91 3.71 -1.77
CA PRO A 181 -1.66 4.84 -1.22
C PRO A 181 -2.45 4.46 0.03
N LYS A 182 -2.40 5.32 1.05
CA LYS A 182 -3.02 5.07 2.36
C LYS A 182 -4.51 4.73 2.26
N SER A 183 -5.26 5.42 1.40
CA SER A 183 -6.69 5.16 1.20
C SER A 183 -7.00 3.75 0.68
N VAL A 184 -6.14 3.19 -0.19
CA VAL A 184 -6.27 1.82 -0.70
C VAL A 184 -5.91 0.82 0.39
N VAL A 185 -4.83 1.05 1.13
CA VAL A 185 -4.43 0.19 2.25
C VAL A 185 -5.53 0.14 3.31
N ASN A 186 -6.07 1.29 3.69
CA ASN A 186 -7.17 1.41 4.63
C ASN A 186 -8.39 0.62 4.15
N LEU A 187 -8.76 0.76 2.88
CA LEU A 187 -9.88 -0.01 2.32
C LEU A 187 -9.69 -1.53 2.48
N ILE A 188 -8.49 -2.05 2.21
CA ILE A 188 -8.22 -3.49 2.40
C ILE A 188 -8.31 -3.86 3.89
N ALA A 189 -7.79 -3.03 4.80
CA ALA A 189 -7.84 -3.27 6.24
C ALA A 189 -9.29 -3.28 6.77
N GLU A 190 -10.08 -2.27 6.41
CA GLU A 190 -11.49 -2.14 6.78
C GLU A 190 -12.32 -3.31 6.22
N MET A 191 -11.99 -3.83 5.04
CA MET A 191 -12.70 -4.99 4.49
C MET A 191 -12.31 -6.32 5.14
N LEU A 192 -11.03 -6.53 5.48
CA LEU A 192 -10.57 -7.79 6.06
C LEU A 192 -10.87 -7.91 7.55
N GLU A 193 -10.78 -6.79 8.27
CA GLU A 193 -10.95 -6.68 9.72
C GLU A 193 -10.00 -7.61 10.51
N PRO A 194 -8.68 -7.39 10.42
CA PRO A 194 -7.68 -8.27 11.02
C PRO A 194 -7.54 -8.06 12.55
N TYR A 195 -8.60 -8.32 13.31
CA TYR A 195 -8.61 -8.11 14.77
C TYR A 195 -7.69 -9.04 15.56
N GLN A 196 -7.48 -10.27 15.10
CA GLN A 196 -6.68 -11.30 15.77
C GLN A 196 -6.10 -12.30 14.77
N GLY A 197 -4.98 -12.95 15.09
CA GLY A 197 -4.37 -13.98 14.24
C GLY A 197 -3.16 -13.50 13.45
N LYS A 198 -2.82 -14.19 12.36
CA LYS A 198 -1.59 -13.93 11.60
C LYS A 198 -1.87 -13.06 10.37
N ILE A 199 -1.22 -11.91 10.29
CA ILE A 199 -1.26 -11.00 9.13
C ILE A 199 0.02 -11.23 8.31
N TYR A 200 -0.13 -11.45 7.01
CA TYR A 200 0.99 -11.69 6.10
C TYR A 200 0.95 -10.79 4.86
N ASP A 201 2.09 -10.21 4.50
CA ASP A 201 2.30 -9.53 3.21
C ASP A 201 3.57 -10.10 2.53
N PRO A 202 3.44 -10.86 1.42
CA PRO A 202 4.56 -11.53 0.76
C PRO A 202 5.46 -10.59 -0.04
N CYS A 203 5.13 -9.29 -0.13
CA CYS A 203 5.80 -8.26 -0.91
C CYS A 203 5.61 -6.91 -0.21
N CYS A 204 6.04 -6.82 1.05
CA CYS A 204 5.56 -5.81 1.99
C CYS A 204 6.04 -4.38 1.72
N GLY A 205 6.96 -4.18 0.78
CA GLY A 205 7.51 -2.88 0.44
C GLY A 205 8.01 -2.17 1.70
N SER A 206 7.58 -0.94 1.93
CA SER A 206 7.93 -0.16 3.12
C SER A 206 7.15 -0.52 4.39
N GLY A 207 6.36 -1.60 4.40
CA GLY A 207 5.58 -2.07 5.54
C GLY A 207 4.29 -1.30 5.80
N GLY A 208 3.81 -0.53 4.80
CA GLY A 208 2.60 0.32 4.94
C GLY A 208 1.33 -0.46 5.28
N MET A 209 1.16 -1.67 4.72
CA MET A 209 0.01 -2.54 5.00
C MET A 209 -0.10 -2.86 6.50
N PHE A 210 1.02 -3.20 7.14
CA PHE A 210 1.05 -3.53 8.57
C PHE A 210 0.77 -2.32 9.45
N VAL A 211 1.31 -1.15 9.10
CA VAL A 211 1.06 0.09 9.84
C VAL A 211 -0.43 0.39 9.89
N GLN A 212 -1.12 0.29 8.76
CA GLN A 212 -2.57 0.56 8.73
C GLN A 212 -3.39 -0.56 9.36
N SER A 213 -2.94 -1.82 9.28
CA SER A 213 -3.59 -2.92 9.99
C SER A 213 -3.59 -2.69 11.50
N VAL A 214 -2.46 -2.26 12.07
CA VAL A 214 -2.36 -1.92 13.50
C VAL A 214 -3.23 -0.72 13.84
N LYS A 215 -3.22 0.33 13.01
CA LYS A 215 -4.09 1.51 13.20
C LYS A 215 -5.57 1.16 13.14
N PHE A 216 -5.97 0.26 12.26
CA PHE A 216 -7.34 -0.27 12.18
C PHE A 216 -7.74 -0.95 13.50
N ILE A 217 -6.88 -1.81 14.03
CA ILE A 217 -7.13 -2.51 15.30
C ILE A 217 -7.30 -1.48 16.44
N GLU A 218 -6.40 -0.50 16.51
CA GLU A 218 -6.44 0.57 17.54
C GLU A 218 -7.70 1.43 17.42
N SER A 219 -8.07 1.85 16.20
CA SER A 219 -9.25 2.71 15.97
C SER A 219 -10.57 2.00 16.27
N HIS A 220 -10.58 0.67 16.20
CA HIS A 220 -11.74 -0.17 16.53
C HIS A 220 -11.64 -0.78 17.93
N HIS A 221 -10.79 -0.25 18.80
CA HIS A 221 -10.64 -0.69 20.20
C HIS A 221 -10.22 -2.16 20.37
N GLY A 222 -9.60 -2.75 19.35
CA GLY A 222 -9.00 -4.06 19.40
C GLY A 222 -7.63 -4.04 20.10
N ASN A 223 -7.08 -5.23 20.33
CA ASN A 223 -5.80 -5.39 21.01
C ASN A 223 -4.73 -5.88 20.02
N THR A 224 -3.74 -5.02 19.77
CA THR A 224 -2.65 -5.28 18.81
C THR A 224 -1.74 -6.45 19.21
N LYS A 225 -1.83 -6.95 20.45
CA LYS A 225 -1.11 -8.14 20.90
C LYS A 225 -1.74 -9.44 20.42
N ASP A 226 -2.97 -9.40 19.94
CA ASP A 226 -3.69 -10.58 19.42
C ASP A 226 -3.33 -10.86 17.95
N VAL A 227 -2.50 -10.01 17.34
CA VAL A 227 -2.00 -10.19 15.97
C VAL A 227 -0.50 -10.47 15.92
N SER A 228 -0.11 -11.31 14.97
CA SER A 228 1.29 -11.58 14.63
C SER A 228 1.56 -11.19 13.18
N ILE A 229 2.56 -10.33 12.97
CA ILE A 229 2.87 -9.78 11.65
C ILE A 229 4.03 -10.53 11.01
N TYR A 230 3.82 -10.97 9.78
CA TYR A 230 4.80 -11.63 8.93
C TYR A 230 4.90 -10.89 7.60
N GLY A 231 6.10 -10.75 7.05
CA GLY A 231 6.25 -10.16 5.73
C GLY A 231 7.51 -10.58 5.02
N GLN A 232 7.61 -10.23 3.74
CA GLN A 232 8.83 -10.44 2.97
C GLN A 232 8.99 -9.31 1.95
N GLU A 233 10.24 -8.93 1.68
CA GLU A 233 10.57 -7.90 0.71
C GLU A 233 11.83 -8.34 -0.06
N TYR A 234 11.83 -8.10 -1.37
CA TYR A 234 12.88 -8.54 -2.27
C TYR A 234 14.15 -7.69 -2.13
N THR A 235 14.00 -6.37 -2.06
CA THR A 235 15.13 -5.45 -2.11
C THR A 235 15.65 -5.11 -0.71
N SER A 236 16.96 -5.28 -0.49
CA SER A 236 17.62 -4.97 0.80
C SER A 236 17.32 -3.54 1.28
N THR A 237 17.30 -2.61 0.34
CA THR A 237 17.02 -1.19 0.56
C THR A 237 15.60 -0.96 1.11
N THR A 238 14.58 -1.56 0.51
CA THR A 238 13.18 -1.40 0.94
C THR A 238 12.90 -2.22 2.20
N TYR A 239 13.51 -3.39 2.34
CA TYR A 239 13.47 -4.21 3.55
C TYR A 239 13.93 -3.43 4.79
N LYS A 240 15.03 -2.67 4.68
CA LYS A 240 15.50 -1.77 5.74
C LYS A 240 14.49 -0.68 6.09
N LEU A 241 13.88 -0.05 5.07
CA LEU A 241 12.84 0.95 5.27
C LEU A 241 11.64 0.37 6.01
N ALA A 242 11.20 -0.85 5.67
CA ALA A 242 10.11 -1.54 6.37
C ALA A 242 10.43 -1.75 7.85
N LYS A 243 11.62 -2.29 8.16
CA LYS A 243 12.04 -2.51 9.54
C LYS A 243 12.08 -1.22 10.35
N MET A 244 12.63 -0.15 9.79
CA MET A 244 12.63 1.17 10.44
C MET A 244 11.20 1.70 10.64
N ASN A 245 10.34 1.57 9.64
CA ASN A 245 8.97 2.07 9.66
C ASN A 245 8.11 1.40 10.76
N LEU A 246 8.26 0.07 10.89
CA LEU A 246 7.59 -0.72 11.93
C LEU A 246 8.20 -0.46 13.32
N ALA A 247 9.52 -0.37 13.40
CA ALA A 247 10.24 -0.09 14.65
C ALA A 247 9.88 1.27 15.26
N ILE A 248 9.71 2.33 14.44
CA ILE A 248 9.26 3.66 14.93
C ILE A 248 7.92 3.57 15.65
N ARG A 249 7.05 2.65 15.22
CA ARG A 249 5.70 2.46 15.80
C ARG A 249 5.62 1.36 16.84
N GLY A 250 6.76 0.78 17.23
CA GLY A 250 6.79 -0.34 18.17
C GLY A 250 6.07 -1.59 17.66
N ILE A 251 5.89 -1.73 16.35
CA ILE A 251 5.23 -2.88 15.74
C ILE A 251 6.23 -4.03 15.65
N SER A 252 5.96 -5.11 16.38
CA SER A 252 6.77 -6.33 16.30
C SER A 252 6.38 -7.13 15.05
N SER A 253 7.38 -7.57 14.29
CA SER A 253 7.17 -8.22 12.99
C SER A 253 8.28 -9.23 12.67
N ASN A 254 7.93 -10.30 11.98
CA ASN A 254 8.88 -11.22 11.35
C ASN A 254 8.92 -10.98 9.83
N LEU A 255 9.88 -10.19 9.35
CA LEU A 255 10.05 -9.91 7.92
C LEU A 255 10.95 -10.94 7.18
N GLY A 256 11.30 -12.04 7.84
CA GLY A 256 12.34 -12.96 7.38
C GLY A 256 13.76 -12.52 7.76
N GLU A 257 14.71 -13.42 7.58
CA GLU A 257 16.12 -13.23 7.99
C GLU A 257 16.85 -12.23 7.08
N VAL A 258 16.48 -12.20 5.80
CA VAL A 258 17.10 -11.35 4.78
C VAL A 258 16.07 -10.91 3.75
N ALA A 259 16.36 -9.81 3.05
CA ALA A 259 15.66 -9.48 1.82
C ALA A 259 15.90 -10.57 0.76
N ALA A 260 14.82 -11.06 0.16
CA ALA A 260 14.86 -12.23 -0.69
C ALA A 260 13.63 -12.31 -1.61
N ASP A 261 13.81 -12.94 -2.77
CA ASP A 261 12.73 -13.19 -3.71
C ASP A 261 11.73 -14.19 -3.10
N THR A 262 10.45 -13.81 -3.05
CA THR A 262 9.38 -14.64 -2.44
C THR A 262 9.18 -15.95 -3.20
N PHE A 263 9.40 -15.96 -4.51
CA PHE A 263 9.27 -17.16 -5.31
C PHE A 263 10.44 -18.12 -5.07
N PHE A 264 11.67 -17.64 -5.12
CA PHE A 264 12.86 -18.53 -5.04
C PHE A 264 13.36 -18.78 -3.62
N LYS A 265 13.02 -17.93 -2.66
CA LYS A 265 13.48 -18.04 -1.28
C LYS A 265 12.43 -17.48 -0.31
N ASP A 266 11.35 -18.22 -0.22
CA ASP A 266 10.28 -18.00 0.75
C ASP A 266 10.84 -17.99 2.19
N GLN A 267 10.76 -16.85 2.86
CA GLN A 267 11.22 -16.70 4.25
C GLN A 267 10.26 -17.34 5.26
N HIS A 268 9.07 -17.75 4.83
CA HIS A 268 7.96 -18.19 5.68
C HIS A 268 7.31 -19.47 5.15
N GLU A 269 8.11 -20.46 4.70
CA GLU A 269 7.66 -21.68 4.00
C GLU A 269 6.41 -22.36 4.61
N THR A 270 6.38 -22.51 5.93
CA THR A 270 5.31 -23.21 6.67
C THR A 270 4.18 -22.30 7.15
N LEU A 271 4.26 -20.99 6.92
CA LEU A 271 3.26 -20.03 7.38
C LEU A 271 1.89 -20.30 6.74
N LYS A 272 0.88 -20.34 7.59
CA LYS A 272 -0.53 -20.25 7.21
C LYS A 272 -1.13 -19.04 7.92
N ALA A 273 -1.45 -18.01 7.14
CA ALA A 273 -1.92 -16.72 7.60
C ALA A 273 -3.45 -16.65 7.57
N ASP A 274 -4.02 -15.97 8.56
CA ASP A 274 -5.47 -15.75 8.65
C ASP A 274 -5.89 -14.55 7.80
N PHE A 275 -5.00 -13.58 7.67
CA PHE A 275 -5.16 -12.41 6.82
C PHE A 275 -3.96 -12.23 5.92
N ILE A 276 -4.19 -12.06 4.62
CA ILE A 276 -3.15 -11.64 3.67
C ILE A 276 -3.53 -10.31 3.06
N MET A 277 -2.60 -9.36 3.10
CA MET A 277 -2.78 -8.02 2.54
C MET A 277 -1.57 -7.73 1.67
N ALA A 278 -1.77 -7.39 0.39
CA ALA A 278 -0.63 -7.26 -0.51
C ALA A 278 -0.88 -6.27 -1.65
N ASN A 279 0.22 -5.71 -2.15
CA ASN A 279 0.25 -4.96 -3.40
C ASN A 279 1.49 -5.41 -4.20
N PRO A 280 1.42 -6.59 -4.84
CA PRO A 280 2.56 -7.18 -5.54
C PRO A 280 2.96 -6.39 -6.79
N PRO A 281 4.17 -6.65 -7.32
CA PRO A 281 4.60 -6.17 -8.63
C PRO A 281 3.61 -6.45 -9.75
N PHE A 282 3.14 -5.40 -10.42
CA PHE A 282 2.19 -5.55 -11.52
C PHE A 282 2.88 -5.96 -12.81
N ASN A 283 2.38 -7.03 -13.43
CA ASN A 283 2.83 -7.49 -14.75
C ASN A 283 4.34 -7.77 -14.80
N GLN A 284 4.91 -8.28 -13.71
CA GLN A 284 6.31 -8.63 -13.61
C GLN A 284 6.64 -9.71 -14.64
N LYS A 285 7.50 -9.36 -15.60
CA LYS A 285 8.02 -10.26 -16.62
C LYS A 285 9.31 -10.90 -16.13
N ASP A 286 9.69 -12.01 -16.74
CA ASP A 286 10.98 -12.68 -16.52
C ASP A 286 11.23 -12.98 -15.03
N TRP A 287 10.15 -13.21 -14.27
CA TRP A 287 10.21 -13.52 -12.85
C TRP A 287 10.67 -14.96 -12.58
N ARG A 288 10.70 -15.81 -13.61
CA ARG A 288 11.30 -17.15 -13.62
C ARG A 288 11.66 -17.55 -15.06
N ALA A 289 12.62 -18.44 -15.22
CA ALA A 289 12.86 -19.12 -16.50
C ALA A 289 11.78 -20.20 -16.78
N SER A 290 11.72 -20.68 -18.02
CA SER A 290 10.68 -21.64 -18.45
C SER A 290 10.73 -22.98 -17.71
N ASP A 291 11.92 -23.39 -17.27
CA ASP A 291 12.23 -24.64 -16.57
C ASP A 291 12.31 -24.49 -15.04
N GLU A 292 12.18 -23.27 -14.53
CA GLU A 292 12.15 -22.98 -13.09
C GLU A 292 10.71 -23.02 -12.55
N LEU A 293 10.53 -23.49 -11.31
CA LEU A 293 9.26 -23.49 -10.58
C LEU A 293 8.09 -24.16 -11.31
N VAL A 294 8.37 -25.13 -12.20
CA VAL A 294 7.35 -25.82 -13.01
C VAL A 294 6.45 -26.73 -12.17
N ASP A 295 7.03 -27.43 -11.19
CA ASP A 295 6.35 -28.38 -10.28
C ASP A 295 6.24 -27.83 -8.83
N ASP A 296 6.18 -26.50 -8.69
CA ASP A 296 6.15 -25.87 -7.37
C ASP A 296 4.82 -26.17 -6.64
N PRO A 297 4.85 -26.55 -5.34
CA PRO A 297 3.65 -26.86 -4.57
C PRO A 297 2.63 -25.72 -4.48
N ARG A 298 3.04 -24.46 -4.68
CA ARG A 298 2.14 -23.30 -4.67
C ARG A 298 1.14 -23.31 -5.81
N TRP A 299 1.46 -23.97 -6.93
CA TRP A 299 0.57 -24.11 -8.07
C TRP A 299 -0.13 -25.48 -8.11
N ALA A 300 -0.05 -26.29 -7.05
CA ALA A 300 -0.65 -27.62 -7.04
C ALA A 300 -2.16 -27.55 -7.34
N GLY A 301 -2.59 -28.26 -8.39
CA GLY A 301 -3.97 -28.22 -8.88
C GLY A 301 -4.28 -27.12 -9.89
N TYR A 302 -3.28 -26.31 -10.27
CA TYR A 302 -3.38 -25.24 -11.26
C TYR A 302 -2.35 -25.37 -12.39
N PRO A 303 -2.61 -24.81 -13.58
CA PRO A 303 -1.57 -24.59 -14.58
C PRO A 303 -0.42 -23.76 -13.99
N THR A 304 0.82 -24.09 -14.39
CA THR A 304 1.99 -23.30 -14.00
C THR A 304 1.83 -21.86 -14.49
N PRO A 305 1.94 -20.84 -13.61
CA PRO A 305 1.81 -19.44 -14.00
C PRO A 305 2.83 -19.05 -15.08
N PRO A 306 2.45 -18.23 -16.08
CA PRO A 306 3.32 -17.91 -17.20
C PRO A 306 4.53 -17.06 -16.79
N THR A 307 5.67 -17.28 -17.45
CA THR A 307 6.92 -16.51 -17.20
C THR A 307 6.80 -15.03 -17.56
N GLY A 308 5.91 -14.70 -18.50
CA GLY A 308 5.69 -13.34 -18.98
C GLY A 308 4.85 -12.45 -18.05
N ASN A 309 4.26 -13.01 -16.99
CA ASN A 309 3.48 -12.24 -16.02
C ASN A 309 3.33 -12.98 -14.67
N ALA A 310 3.88 -12.40 -13.60
CA ALA A 310 3.81 -12.97 -12.26
C ALA A 310 2.46 -12.76 -11.53
N ASN A 311 1.49 -12.02 -12.07
CA ASN A 311 0.25 -11.69 -11.34
C ASN A 311 -0.45 -12.94 -10.78
N TYR A 312 -0.64 -13.98 -11.60
CA TYR A 312 -1.25 -15.23 -11.14
C TYR A 312 -0.33 -16.10 -10.28
N ALA A 313 0.99 -15.93 -10.39
CA ALA A 313 1.93 -16.52 -9.44
C ALA A 313 1.77 -15.91 -8.04
N TRP A 314 1.60 -14.59 -7.95
CA TRP A 314 1.31 -13.93 -6.67
C TRP A 314 -0.04 -14.37 -6.09
N ILE A 315 -1.10 -14.46 -6.92
CA ILE A 315 -2.42 -14.96 -6.46
C ILE A 315 -2.30 -16.37 -5.86
N LEU A 316 -1.67 -17.30 -6.59
CA LEU A 316 -1.52 -18.68 -6.14
C LEU A 316 -0.59 -18.79 -4.92
N HIS A 317 0.47 -17.98 -4.84
CA HIS A 317 1.31 -17.89 -3.64
C HIS A 317 0.47 -17.48 -2.42
N MET A 318 -0.33 -16.42 -2.53
CA MET A 318 -1.21 -15.99 -1.44
C MET A 318 -2.24 -17.05 -1.06
N ILE A 319 -2.90 -17.69 -2.04
CA ILE A 319 -3.82 -18.82 -1.79
C ILE A 319 -3.12 -19.95 -1.05
N SER A 320 -1.89 -20.30 -1.45
CA SER A 320 -1.10 -21.35 -0.80
C SER A 320 -0.76 -21.01 0.66
N LYS A 321 -0.67 -19.72 1.01
CA LYS A 321 -0.33 -19.21 2.35
C LYS A 321 -1.53 -18.94 3.25
N LEU A 322 -2.75 -18.97 2.74
CA LEU A 322 -3.94 -18.84 3.59
C LEU A 322 -4.14 -20.06 4.49
N SER A 323 -4.51 -19.82 5.75
CA SER A 323 -5.05 -20.83 6.67
C SER A 323 -6.39 -21.35 6.17
N GLU A 324 -6.92 -22.43 6.75
CA GLU A 324 -8.21 -23.03 6.31
C GLU A 324 -9.38 -22.03 6.37
N HIS A 325 -9.31 -21.03 7.25
CA HIS A 325 -10.31 -19.99 7.40
C HIS A 325 -9.82 -18.60 6.96
N GLY A 326 -8.65 -18.55 6.30
CA GLY A 326 -7.99 -17.32 5.96
C GLY A 326 -8.68 -16.56 4.83
N THR A 327 -8.57 -15.24 4.87
CA THR A 327 -9.02 -14.33 3.81
C THR A 327 -7.87 -13.43 3.35
N ALA A 328 -7.76 -13.20 2.05
CA ALA A 328 -6.77 -12.30 1.46
C ALA A 328 -7.46 -11.14 0.77
N GLY A 329 -6.87 -9.95 0.83
CA GLY A 329 -7.24 -8.78 0.04
C GLY A 329 -5.99 -8.17 -0.59
N PHE A 330 -5.94 -8.08 -1.92
CA PHE A 330 -4.72 -7.62 -2.60
C PHE A 330 -5.00 -6.83 -3.88
N VAL A 331 -4.06 -5.96 -4.21
CA VAL A 331 -4.13 -5.06 -5.36
C VAL A 331 -3.55 -5.73 -6.60
N LEU A 332 -4.22 -5.64 -7.75
CA LEU A 332 -3.67 -6.00 -9.05
C LEU A 332 -4.08 -5.00 -10.14
N ALA A 333 -3.36 -4.99 -11.26
CA ALA A 333 -3.80 -4.28 -12.45
C ALA A 333 -5.14 -4.84 -12.97
N ASN A 334 -6.01 -3.97 -13.50
CA ASN A 334 -7.34 -4.36 -14.00
C ASN A 334 -7.32 -5.50 -15.03
N GLY A 335 -6.26 -5.62 -15.82
CA GLY A 335 -6.10 -6.71 -16.79
C GLY A 335 -6.16 -8.10 -16.16
N SER A 336 -5.82 -8.25 -14.88
CA SER A 336 -5.92 -9.51 -14.14
C SER A 336 -7.33 -10.11 -14.15
N MET A 337 -8.37 -9.26 -14.19
CA MET A 337 -9.78 -9.69 -14.13
C MET A 337 -10.28 -10.36 -15.41
N SER A 338 -9.62 -10.13 -16.55
CA SER A 338 -10.15 -10.53 -17.87
C SER A 338 -9.12 -11.12 -18.83
N THR A 339 -7.83 -11.12 -18.49
CA THR A 339 -6.76 -11.65 -19.35
C THR A 339 -7.03 -13.11 -19.75
N THR A 340 -6.79 -13.42 -21.02
CA THR A 340 -6.79 -14.77 -21.58
C THR A 340 -5.41 -15.16 -22.10
N THR A 341 -4.41 -14.33 -21.83
CA THR A 341 -3.04 -14.50 -22.33
C THR A 341 -2.35 -15.63 -21.59
N SER A 342 -1.61 -16.48 -22.31
CA SER A 342 -0.64 -17.42 -21.74
C SER A 342 -1.17 -18.30 -20.58
N GLY A 343 -2.43 -18.75 -20.65
CA GLY A 343 -3.03 -19.66 -19.66
C GLY A 343 -3.58 -18.99 -18.40
N GLU A 344 -3.47 -17.67 -18.23
CA GLU A 344 -4.00 -16.95 -17.07
C GLU A 344 -5.53 -17.10 -16.93
N GLY A 345 -6.24 -17.24 -18.05
CA GLY A 345 -7.68 -17.49 -18.06
C GLY A 345 -8.07 -18.84 -17.44
N GLU A 346 -7.26 -19.88 -17.67
CA GLU A 346 -7.49 -21.23 -17.11
C GLU A 346 -7.25 -21.24 -15.60
N ILE A 347 -6.18 -20.58 -15.12
CA ILE A 347 -5.91 -20.43 -13.69
C ILE A 347 -7.09 -19.69 -13.03
N ARG A 348 -7.55 -18.57 -13.61
CA ARG A 348 -8.70 -17.82 -13.10
C ARG A 348 -9.95 -18.67 -13.02
N GLN A 349 -10.26 -19.40 -14.10
CA GLN A 349 -11.40 -20.30 -14.15
C GLN A 349 -11.36 -21.30 -12.98
N GLN A 350 -10.21 -21.95 -12.75
CA GLN A 350 -10.08 -22.91 -11.66
C GLN A 350 -10.19 -22.28 -10.26
N ILE A 351 -9.67 -21.06 -10.07
CA ILE A 351 -9.85 -20.32 -8.80
C ILE A 351 -11.33 -20.05 -8.52
N ILE A 352 -12.12 -19.73 -9.56
CA ILE A 352 -13.56 -19.51 -9.47
C ILE A 352 -14.30 -20.83 -9.25
N GLU A 353 -13.94 -21.89 -9.96
CA GLU A 353 -14.54 -23.23 -9.80
C GLU A 353 -14.27 -23.84 -8.41
N ASN A 354 -13.14 -23.47 -7.80
CA ASN A 354 -12.82 -23.80 -6.41
C ASN A 354 -13.52 -22.87 -5.38
N ASP A 355 -14.40 -21.97 -5.84
CA ASP A 355 -15.20 -21.03 -5.04
C ASP A 355 -14.36 -20.12 -4.11
N LEU A 356 -13.17 -19.73 -4.56
CA LEU A 356 -12.22 -18.97 -3.72
C LEU A 356 -12.41 -17.45 -3.82
N VAL A 357 -12.89 -16.93 -4.95
CA VAL A 357 -13.07 -15.48 -5.15
C VAL A 357 -14.26 -15.00 -4.34
N ASP A 358 -14.04 -14.14 -3.35
CA ASP A 358 -15.08 -13.66 -2.44
C ASP A 358 -15.67 -12.32 -2.91
N CYS A 359 -14.81 -11.36 -3.26
CA CYS A 359 -15.22 -10.05 -3.74
C CYS A 359 -14.23 -9.47 -4.76
N MET A 360 -14.75 -8.77 -5.76
CA MET A 360 -14.01 -8.08 -6.81
C MET A 360 -14.37 -6.60 -6.82
N ILE A 361 -13.35 -5.73 -6.74
CA ILE A 361 -13.57 -4.28 -6.71
C ILE A 361 -12.78 -3.60 -7.81
N ALA A 362 -13.46 -2.87 -8.69
CA ALA A 362 -12.80 -1.98 -9.64
C ALA A 362 -12.62 -0.60 -9.00
N LEU A 363 -11.37 -0.18 -8.81
CA LEU A 363 -11.08 1.10 -8.18
C LEU A 363 -10.97 2.24 -9.21
N PRO A 364 -11.13 3.51 -8.77
CA PRO A 364 -10.84 4.66 -9.61
C PRO A 364 -9.44 4.61 -10.21
N GLY A 365 -9.31 5.08 -11.46
CA GLY A 365 -8.00 5.44 -11.99
C GLY A 365 -7.35 6.55 -11.16
N GLN A 366 -6.04 6.76 -11.33
CA GLN A 366 -5.30 7.86 -10.71
C GLN A 366 -5.14 7.80 -9.17
N LEU A 367 -5.45 6.67 -8.52
CA LEU A 367 -5.17 6.51 -7.09
C LEU A 367 -3.67 6.36 -6.79
N PHE A 368 -2.93 5.72 -7.68
CA PHE A 368 -1.50 5.42 -7.48
C PHE A 368 -0.63 6.56 -8.02
N TYR A 369 0.37 6.97 -7.24
CA TYR A 369 1.31 8.02 -7.65
C TYR A 369 2.21 7.58 -8.81
N THR A 370 2.59 6.30 -8.85
CA THR A 370 3.61 5.76 -9.74
C THR A 370 3.05 5.13 -11.02
N THR A 371 1.74 4.91 -11.09
CA THR A 371 1.08 4.33 -12.26
C THR A 371 -0.30 4.93 -12.52
N GLN A 372 -0.59 5.12 -13.80
CA GLN A 372 -1.92 5.52 -14.27
C GLN A 372 -2.77 4.29 -14.65
N ILE A 373 -2.20 3.08 -14.56
CA ILE A 373 -2.92 1.83 -14.78
C ILE A 373 -4.01 1.74 -13.71
N PRO A 374 -5.29 1.67 -14.10
CA PRO A 374 -6.36 1.40 -13.15
C PRO A 374 -6.15 0.04 -12.50
N VAL A 375 -6.36 0.00 -11.18
CA VAL A 375 -6.18 -1.21 -10.37
C VAL A 375 -7.52 -1.72 -9.87
N CYS A 376 -7.51 -2.97 -9.46
CA CYS A 376 -8.62 -3.66 -8.82
C CYS A 376 -8.16 -4.27 -7.51
N LEU A 377 -9.12 -4.55 -6.63
CA LEU A 377 -8.91 -5.39 -5.46
C LEU A 377 -9.54 -6.75 -5.71
N TRP A 378 -8.76 -7.77 -5.40
CA TRP A 378 -9.23 -9.15 -5.29
C TRP A 378 -9.35 -9.49 -3.83
N PHE A 379 -10.48 -10.05 -3.44
CA PHE A 379 -10.66 -10.71 -2.16
C PHE A 379 -10.84 -12.19 -2.37
N ILE A 380 -10.03 -12.98 -1.68
CA ILE A 380 -10.05 -14.44 -1.70
C ILE A 380 -10.39 -14.94 -0.32
N SER A 381 -11.29 -15.91 -0.19
CA SER A 381 -11.58 -16.57 1.08
C SER A 381 -11.55 -18.08 0.90
N LYS A 382 -10.93 -18.79 1.85
CA LYS A 382 -11.01 -20.26 1.92
C LYS A 382 -12.28 -20.74 2.64
N ASP A 383 -13.06 -19.83 3.20
CA ASP A 383 -14.23 -20.15 4.00
C ASP A 383 -15.43 -19.23 3.71
N LYS A 384 -16.37 -19.79 2.96
CA LYS A 384 -17.65 -19.16 2.60
C LYS A 384 -18.85 -19.80 3.28
N GLN A 385 -18.63 -20.73 4.22
CA GLN A 385 -19.71 -21.51 4.84
C GLN A 385 -20.18 -20.87 6.15
N ALA A 386 -21.49 -20.80 6.40
CA ALA A 386 -22.04 -20.25 7.65
C ALA A 386 -21.66 -21.04 8.92
N LYS A 387 -21.25 -22.31 8.79
CA LYS A 387 -21.10 -23.24 9.92
C LYS A 387 -19.67 -23.44 10.38
N SER A 388 -18.69 -22.81 9.75
CA SER A 388 -17.32 -22.90 10.25
C SER A 388 -17.20 -22.17 11.60
N ALA A 389 -16.21 -22.55 12.41
CA ALA A 389 -15.97 -21.89 13.68
C ALA A 389 -15.71 -20.38 13.50
N ASN A 390 -15.04 -19.99 12.40
CA ASN A 390 -14.78 -18.59 12.06
C ASN A 390 -16.07 -17.84 11.67
N SER A 391 -16.89 -18.42 10.80
CA SER A 391 -18.16 -17.82 10.38
C SER A 391 -19.15 -17.69 11.53
N GLN A 392 -19.17 -18.62 12.48
CA GLN A 392 -19.99 -18.50 13.68
C GLN A 392 -19.50 -17.40 14.62
N ALA A 393 -18.18 -17.29 14.81
CA ALA A 393 -17.60 -16.23 15.65
C ALA A 393 -17.86 -14.84 15.08
N ARG A 394 -17.89 -14.70 13.75
CA ARG A 394 -18.10 -13.44 13.03
C ARG A 394 -19.55 -13.20 12.58
N GLY A 395 -20.45 -14.17 12.78
CA GLY A 395 -21.84 -14.08 12.31
C GLY A 395 -22.02 -14.09 10.79
N LEU A 396 -21.09 -14.69 10.04
CA LEU A 396 -21.13 -14.71 8.56
C LEU A 396 -22.22 -15.65 8.03
N ARG A 397 -22.90 -15.24 6.96
CA ARG A 397 -23.86 -16.09 6.24
C ARG A 397 -23.15 -17.09 5.32
N ASN A 398 -23.91 -18.07 4.82
CA ASN A 398 -23.44 -18.94 3.75
C ASN A 398 -23.50 -18.17 2.43
N ARG A 399 -22.37 -18.10 1.73
CA ARG A 399 -22.20 -17.41 0.45
C ARG A 399 -21.45 -18.27 -0.58
N GLN A 400 -21.49 -19.59 -0.41
CA GLN A 400 -20.89 -20.52 -1.37
C GLN A 400 -21.53 -20.36 -2.76
N GLY A 401 -20.69 -20.36 -3.80
CA GLY A 401 -21.11 -20.17 -5.19
C GLY A 401 -21.53 -18.74 -5.53
N GLU A 402 -21.31 -17.78 -4.63
CA GLU A 402 -21.56 -16.36 -4.83
C GLU A 402 -20.24 -15.56 -4.76
N THR A 403 -20.15 -14.53 -5.59
CA THR A 403 -19.06 -13.55 -5.58
C THR A 403 -19.64 -12.15 -5.65
N LEU A 404 -19.20 -11.27 -4.75
CA LEU A 404 -19.59 -9.86 -4.77
C LEU A 404 -18.76 -9.08 -5.80
N PHE A 405 -19.43 -8.28 -6.63
CA PHE A 405 -18.80 -7.33 -7.53
C PHE A 405 -19.13 -5.91 -7.08
N ILE A 406 -18.11 -5.06 -6.91
CA ILE A 406 -18.26 -3.63 -6.58
C ILE A 406 -17.53 -2.80 -7.65
N ASP A 407 -18.24 -1.86 -8.25
CA ASP A 407 -17.71 -0.88 -9.18
C ASP A 407 -17.56 0.48 -8.48
N ALA A 408 -16.35 0.73 -7.97
CA ALA A 408 -16.02 1.97 -7.28
C ALA A 408 -15.34 2.98 -8.21
N ARG A 409 -15.30 2.77 -9.54
CA ARG A 409 -14.49 3.59 -10.48
C ARG A 409 -14.82 5.09 -10.46
N ASN A 410 -16.05 5.43 -10.08
CA ASN A 410 -16.55 6.80 -10.03
C ASN A 410 -16.39 7.46 -8.64
N MET A 411 -15.90 6.74 -7.64
CA MET A 411 -15.66 7.25 -6.28
C MET A 411 -14.35 8.04 -6.16
N GLY A 412 -14.18 8.69 -5.01
CA GLY A 412 -12.99 9.46 -4.66
C GLY A 412 -12.96 10.88 -5.22
N SER A 413 -12.03 11.68 -4.71
CA SER A 413 -11.87 13.11 -5.03
C SER A 413 -10.45 13.42 -5.51
N MET A 414 -10.31 14.44 -6.36
CA MET A 414 -8.99 14.87 -6.83
C MET A 414 -8.28 15.66 -5.72
N ILE A 415 -7.15 15.13 -5.25
CA ILE A 415 -6.27 15.81 -4.28
C ILE A 415 -5.13 16.57 -4.97
N SER A 416 -4.91 16.29 -6.25
CA SER A 416 -3.98 17.01 -7.12
C SER A 416 -4.56 17.07 -8.54
N ARG A 417 -3.82 17.64 -9.51
CA ARG A 417 -4.23 17.61 -10.92
C ARG A 417 -4.26 16.21 -11.53
N THR A 418 -3.55 15.25 -10.92
CA THR A 418 -3.29 13.93 -11.52
C THR A 418 -3.57 12.76 -10.58
N THR A 419 -4.02 13.04 -9.36
CA THR A 419 -4.16 12.03 -8.31
C THR A 419 -5.52 12.14 -7.62
N LYS A 420 -6.21 11.00 -7.54
CA LYS A 420 -7.42 10.81 -6.75
C LYS A 420 -7.07 10.20 -5.39
N GLU A 421 -7.95 10.41 -4.43
CA GLU A 421 -7.93 9.71 -3.14
C GLU A 421 -9.36 9.30 -2.76
N LEU A 422 -9.53 8.11 -2.18
CA LEU A 422 -10.79 7.72 -1.55
C LEU A 422 -10.89 8.41 -0.19
N SER A 423 -12.01 9.08 0.05
CA SER A 423 -12.33 9.65 1.36
C SER A 423 -12.67 8.54 2.37
N LYS A 424 -12.79 8.90 3.65
CA LYS A 424 -13.25 7.96 4.68
C LYS A 424 -14.65 7.43 4.36
N ASP A 425 -15.55 8.32 3.93
CA ASP A 425 -16.92 7.96 3.55
C ASP A 425 -16.94 7.00 2.36
N ASP A 426 -16.09 7.21 1.35
CA ASP A 426 -15.95 6.27 0.22
C ASP A 426 -15.54 4.88 0.72
N ILE A 427 -14.56 4.82 1.62
CA ILE A 427 -14.05 3.56 2.19
C ILE A 427 -15.13 2.86 3.02
N GLU A 428 -15.82 3.60 3.88
CA GLU A 428 -16.89 3.10 4.73
C GLU A 428 -18.04 2.51 3.89
N VAL A 429 -18.46 3.21 2.83
CA VAL A 429 -19.51 2.73 1.91
C VAL A 429 -19.11 1.40 1.26
N ILE A 430 -17.86 1.27 0.79
CA ILE A 430 -17.38 0.03 0.16
C ILE A 430 -17.27 -1.09 1.19
N ALA A 431 -16.64 -0.84 2.34
CA ALA A 431 -16.44 -1.83 3.39
C ALA A 431 -17.78 -2.35 3.93
N ASN A 432 -18.70 -1.45 4.27
CA ASN A 432 -20.03 -1.80 4.77
C ASN A 432 -20.82 -2.59 3.73
N THR A 433 -20.70 -2.28 2.44
CA THR A 433 -21.36 -3.06 1.37
C THR A 433 -20.87 -4.51 1.37
N TYR A 434 -19.57 -4.74 1.54
CA TYR A 434 -18.99 -6.07 1.63
C TYR A 434 -19.40 -6.80 2.92
N HIS A 435 -19.35 -6.12 4.07
CA HIS A 435 -19.74 -6.70 5.37
C HIS A 435 -21.22 -7.06 5.43
N ALA A 436 -22.10 -6.18 4.95
CA ALA A 436 -23.53 -6.45 4.81
C ALA A 436 -23.78 -7.65 3.88
N TRP A 437 -23.04 -7.73 2.77
CA TRP A 437 -23.12 -8.90 1.88
C TRP A 437 -22.62 -10.18 2.56
N ARG A 438 -21.63 -10.13 3.44
CA ARG A 438 -21.21 -11.30 4.25
C ARG A 438 -22.18 -11.64 5.38
N GLY A 439 -23.16 -10.79 5.67
CA GLY A 439 -24.20 -11.02 6.68
C GLY A 439 -23.83 -10.61 8.10
N GLU A 440 -22.81 -9.78 8.26
CA GLU A 440 -22.33 -9.33 9.57
C GLU A 440 -23.36 -8.41 10.26
N GLN A 441 -23.72 -8.76 11.50
CA GLN A 441 -24.79 -8.08 12.24
C GLN A 441 -24.39 -6.67 12.72
N ASP A 442 -23.09 -6.45 12.94
CA ASP A 442 -22.53 -5.18 13.41
C ASP A 442 -22.13 -4.23 12.26
N ALA A 443 -22.56 -4.50 11.02
CA ALA A 443 -22.36 -3.64 9.84
C ALA A 443 -23.18 -2.32 9.94
N GLY A 444 -22.95 -1.55 11.01
CA GLY A 444 -23.29 -0.14 11.14
C GLY A 444 -24.78 0.21 11.08
N GLY A 445 -25.71 -0.61 11.59
CA GLY A 445 -27.14 -0.22 11.60
C GLY A 445 -27.75 0.01 10.22
N TYR A 446 -27.10 -0.47 9.15
CA TYR A 446 -27.53 -0.32 7.77
C TYR A 446 -28.48 -1.44 7.36
N GLU A 447 -29.26 -1.18 6.32
CA GLU A 447 -30.21 -2.13 5.74
C GLU A 447 -29.52 -3.41 5.25
N ALA A 448 -30.27 -4.52 5.20
CA ALA A 448 -29.78 -5.76 4.61
C ALA A 448 -29.22 -5.53 3.20
N TYR A 449 -28.18 -6.27 2.83
CA TYR A 449 -27.57 -6.17 1.51
C TYR A 449 -28.61 -6.30 0.38
N ALA A 450 -28.46 -5.43 -0.63
CA ALA A 450 -29.21 -5.50 -1.88
C ALA A 450 -28.30 -5.07 -3.05
N ASP A 451 -28.51 -5.67 -4.22
CA ASP A 451 -27.86 -5.28 -5.47
C ASP A 451 -28.22 -3.82 -5.81
N LYS A 452 -27.24 -3.04 -6.27
CA LYS A 452 -27.40 -1.64 -6.66
C LYS A 452 -26.83 -1.42 -8.05
N ALA A 453 -27.70 -1.07 -9.00
CA ALA A 453 -27.34 -0.85 -10.39
C ALA A 453 -26.20 0.18 -10.53
N GLY A 454 -25.17 -0.17 -11.30
CA GLY A 454 -23.97 0.63 -11.49
C GLY A 454 -23.01 0.69 -10.30
N TYR A 455 -23.28 -0.03 -9.20
CA TYR A 455 -22.42 -0.02 -8.01
C TYR A 455 -22.06 -1.42 -7.51
N CYS A 456 -23.03 -2.26 -7.12
CA CYS A 456 -22.71 -3.58 -6.58
C CYS A 456 -23.71 -4.67 -6.99
N LYS A 457 -23.21 -5.90 -7.13
CA LYS A 457 -24.03 -7.09 -7.41
C LYS A 457 -23.42 -8.36 -6.85
N SER A 458 -24.24 -9.20 -6.22
CA SER A 458 -23.88 -10.57 -5.85
C SER A 458 -24.17 -11.50 -7.02
N ALA A 459 -23.14 -11.93 -7.75
CA ALA A 459 -23.32 -12.82 -8.90
C ALA A 459 -23.07 -14.28 -8.52
N THR A 460 -23.86 -15.16 -9.12
CA THR A 460 -23.73 -16.62 -8.97
C THR A 460 -22.61 -17.17 -9.85
N PHE A 461 -22.11 -18.36 -9.51
CA PHE A 461 -21.17 -19.11 -10.35
C PHE A 461 -21.63 -19.24 -11.81
N ASP A 462 -22.91 -19.53 -12.05
CA ASP A 462 -23.46 -19.70 -13.39
C ASP A 462 -23.45 -18.38 -14.19
N GLU A 463 -23.71 -17.24 -13.55
CA GLU A 463 -23.58 -15.92 -14.17
C GLU A 463 -22.12 -15.61 -14.53
N ILE A 464 -21.17 -15.95 -13.66
CA ILE A 464 -19.73 -15.75 -13.92
C ILE A 464 -19.28 -16.64 -15.07
N LYS A 465 -19.72 -17.89 -15.10
CA LYS A 465 -19.44 -18.84 -16.19
C LYS A 465 -20.04 -18.37 -17.51
N ALA A 466 -21.26 -17.84 -17.52
CA ALA A 466 -21.89 -17.25 -18.71
C ALA A 466 -21.14 -15.99 -19.21
N ASN A 467 -20.34 -15.36 -18.36
CA ASN A 467 -19.46 -14.24 -18.70
C ASN A 467 -18.01 -14.66 -18.96
N ASP A 468 -17.78 -15.92 -19.37
CA ASP A 468 -16.47 -16.48 -19.69
C ASP A 468 -15.44 -16.33 -18.55
N TYR A 469 -15.91 -16.45 -17.31
CA TYR A 469 -15.08 -16.30 -16.10
C TYR A 469 -14.38 -14.93 -16.00
N VAL A 470 -14.88 -13.89 -16.68
CA VAL A 470 -14.35 -12.53 -16.58
C VAL A 470 -14.86 -11.87 -15.30
N LEU A 471 -13.96 -11.37 -14.47
CA LEU A 471 -14.27 -10.84 -13.13
C LEU A 471 -14.42 -9.31 -13.07
N THR A 472 -14.57 -8.64 -14.20
CA THR A 472 -14.72 -7.18 -14.23
C THR A 472 -16.08 -6.74 -13.69
N PRO A 473 -16.17 -5.98 -12.58
CA PRO A 473 -17.44 -5.61 -11.94
C PRO A 473 -18.47 -4.98 -12.88
N GLY A 474 -18.04 -4.14 -13.82
CA GLY A 474 -18.92 -3.49 -14.80
C GLY A 474 -19.74 -4.43 -15.69
N ARG A 475 -19.40 -5.74 -15.77
CA ARG A 475 -20.23 -6.74 -16.47
C ARG A 475 -21.43 -7.23 -15.66
N TYR A 476 -21.37 -7.05 -14.34
CA TYR A 476 -22.34 -7.60 -13.40
C TYR A 476 -23.27 -6.52 -12.86
N VAL A 477 -22.70 -5.38 -12.46
CA VAL A 477 -23.45 -4.34 -11.72
C VAL A 477 -24.45 -3.57 -12.58
N GLY A 478 -24.41 -3.71 -13.91
CA GLY A 478 -25.28 -2.95 -14.82
C GLY A 478 -24.89 -1.47 -14.92
N ALA A 479 -25.73 -0.68 -15.58
CA ALA A 479 -25.58 0.78 -15.63
C ALA A 479 -26.42 1.43 -14.53
N VAL A 480 -25.96 2.55 -13.98
CA VAL A 480 -26.80 3.42 -13.15
C VAL A 480 -28.01 3.83 -14.00
N GLU A 481 -29.23 3.74 -13.45
CA GLU A 481 -30.38 4.37 -14.10
C GLU A 481 -30.06 5.85 -14.26
N ILE A 482 -29.88 6.28 -15.51
CA ILE A 482 -29.71 7.69 -15.82
C ILE A 482 -31.04 8.34 -15.46
N GLU A 483 -31.04 9.35 -14.58
CA GLU A 483 -32.21 10.21 -14.41
C GLU A 483 -32.68 10.64 -15.80
N ASP A 484 -33.89 10.25 -16.17
CA ASP A 484 -34.51 10.64 -17.44
C ASP A 484 -34.42 12.17 -17.55
N ASP A 485 -33.60 12.66 -18.48
CA ASP A 485 -33.42 14.09 -18.72
C ASP A 485 -34.67 14.69 -19.38
N GLY A 486 -35.73 13.88 -19.55
CA GLY A 486 -36.99 14.22 -20.18
C GLY A 486 -36.89 14.27 -21.71
N ILE A 487 -35.72 13.91 -22.27
CA ILE A 487 -35.46 13.95 -23.70
C ILE A 487 -35.61 12.54 -24.26
N LEU A 488 -36.58 12.37 -25.15
CA LEU A 488 -36.79 11.11 -25.85
C LEU A 488 -35.49 10.66 -26.54
N PHE A 489 -35.16 9.37 -26.42
CA PHE A 489 -33.96 8.77 -27.02
C PHE A 489 -33.78 9.14 -28.50
N GLU A 490 -34.87 9.14 -29.27
CA GLU A 490 -34.85 9.51 -30.69
C GLU A 490 -34.36 10.95 -30.91
N THR A 491 -34.80 11.89 -30.06
CA THR A 491 -34.37 13.30 -30.11
C THR A 491 -32.88 13.42 -29.80
N LYS A 492 -32.41 12.74 -28.75
CA LYS A 492 -31.01 12.77 -28.32
C LYS A 492 -30.08 12.11 -29.34
N MET A 493 -30.49 10.98 -29.92
CA MET A 493 -29.73 10.32 -30.99
C MET A 493 -29.67 11.15 -32.26
N LEU A 494 -30.74 11.88 -32.60
CA LEU A 494 -30.74 12.79 -33.74
C LEU A 494 -29.71 13.91 -33.54
N GLU A 495 -29.72 14.57 -32.38
CA GLU A 495 -28.79 15.65 -32.04
C GLU A 495 -27.33 15.18 -31.99
N LEU A 496 -27.06 14.04 -31.34
CA LEU A 496 -25.71 13.48 -31.25
C LEU A 496 -25.19 13.03 -32.61
N SER A 497 -26.05 12.43 -33.45
CA SER A 497 -25.66 12.02 -34.80
C SER A 497 -25.36 13.24 -35.68
N GLN A 498 -26.17 14.30 -35.61
CA GLN A 498 -25.90 15.55 -36.32
C GLN A 498 -24.58 16.19 -35.88
N THR A 499 -24.33 16.22 -34.57
CA THR A 499 -23.07 16.73 -34.01
C THR A 499 -21.88 15.91 -34.51
N LEU A 500 -21.99 14.58 -34.52
CA LEU A 500 -20.95 13.70 -35.03
C LEU A 500 -20.69 13.95 -36.52
N TYR A 501 -21.73 14.08 -37.35
CA TYR A 501 -21.56 14.38 -38.78
C TYR A 501 -20.88 15.74 -39.02
N ILE A 502 -21.20 16.76 -38.24
CA ILE A 502 -20.52 18.06 -38.30
C ILE A 502 -19.04 17.91 -37.95
N GLN A 503 -18.71 17.16 -36.88
CA GLN A 503 -17.33 16.91 -36.47
C GLN A 503 -16.56 16.11 -37.52
N MET A 504 -17.18 15.12 -38.16
CA MET A 504 -16.58 14.36 -39.26
C MET A 504 -16.25 15.24 -40.47
N GLN A 505 -17.18 16.12 -40.88
CA GLN A 505 -16.93 17.07 -41.96
C GLN A 505 -15.78 18.03 -41.64
N GLU A 506 -15.70 18.49 -40.38
CA GLU A 506 -14.60 19.36 -39.96
C GLU A 506 -13.26 18.61 -39.95
N SER A 507 -13.25 17.34 -39.54
CA SER A 507 -12.07 16.47 -39.62
C SER A 507 -11.59 16.31 -41.07
N GLU A 508 -12.49 16.07 -42.02
CA GLU A 508 -12.12 15.93 -43.44
C GLU A 508 -11.50 17.22 -44.00
N LYS A 509 -12.03 18.39 -43.63
CA LYS A 509 -11.42 19.68 -44.01
C LYS A 509 -10.02 19.85 -43.43
N LEU A 510 -9.85 19.53 -42.14
CA LEU A 510 -8.55 19.62 -41.47
C LEU A 510 -7.55 18.65 -42.11
N ASP A 511 -7.96 17.43 -42.43
CA ASP A 511 -7.13 16.45 -43.13
C ASP A 511 -6.70 16.96 -44.52
N ALA A 512 -7.62 17.61 -45.26
CA ALA A 512 -7.30 18.22 -46.54
C ALA A 512 -6.25 19.36 -46.40
N ILE A 513 -6.41 20.22 -45.39
CA ILE A 513 -5.45 21.29 -45.09
C ILE A 513 -4.08 20.71 -44.70
N ILE A 514 -4.06 19.65 -43.88
CA ILE A 514 -2.81 18.97 -43.48
C ILE A 514 -2.11 18.39 -44.71
N ARG A 515 -2.84 17.72 -45.61
CA ARG A 515 -2.29 17.18 -46.86
C ARG A 515 -1.70 18.28 -47.74
N GLN A 516 -2.43 19.39 -47.92
CA GLN A 516 -1.94 20.54 -48.69
C GLN A 516 -0.65 21.13 -48.08
N ASN A 517 -0.58 21.24 -46.75
CA ASN A 517 0.62 21.71 -46.08
C ASN A 517 1.80 20.74 -46.26
N LEU A 518 1.57 19.43 -46.25
CA LEU A 518 2.60 18.43 -46.51
C LEU A 518 3.12 18.51 -47.95
N GLU A 519 2.26 18.75 -48.94
CA GLU A 519 2.66 19.00 -50.33
C GLU A 519 3.57 20.23 -50.44
N VAL A 520 3.20 21.36 -49.81
CA VAL A 520 4.00 22.60 -49.79
C VAL A 520 5.39 22.36 -49.17
N LEU A 521 5.49 21.47 -48.19
CA LEU A 521 6.73 21.11 -47.51
C LEU A 521 7.55 20.04 -48.24
N GLY A 522 7.06 19.48 -49.36
CA GLY A 522 7.76 18.47 -50.17
C GLY A 522 7.63 17.03 -49.66
N TYR A 523 6.69 16.77 -48.73
CA TYR A 523 6.45 15.45 -48.13
C TYR A 523 5.03 14.91 -48.37
N GLY A 524 4.20 15.63 -49.14
CA GLY A 524 2.85 15.23 -49.51
C GLY A 524 2.84 14.05 -50.51
N LYS A 525 1.75 13.28 -50.50
CA LYS A 525 1.51 12.14 -51.40
C LYS A 525 0.42 12.46 -52.41
#